data_AF-A0AB73QGD5-F1
#
_entry.id   AF-A0AB73QGD5-F1
#
_cell.length_a   1.000
_cell.length_b   1.000
_cell.length_c   1.000
_cell.angle_alpha   90.00
_cell.angle_beta   90.00
_cell.angle_gamma   90.00
#
_symmetry.space_group_name_H-M   'P 1'
#
loop_
_entity.id
_entity.type
_entity.pdbx_description
1 polymer ?
#
loop_
_entity_poly.entity_id
_entity_poly.type
_entity_poly.pdbx_seq_one_letter_code
_entity_poly.pdbx_strand_id
1 'polypeptide(L)'
;MKKLPKYSPEVRERAIRMVFEHLPEYESQWATISAIAPKIGCTPETLRLWVRQSERNSGQRDGLSTVERERVKLLERENRQLRQANEILRKASAYFCPGGARPPIQTMKTFIDENRQSYGVEPICKVLPIAPSTYYRYAAQQADPSQQSARAQRDQELGEHIQRVWDEHFQVYGVRKVWRQLLRDGLQVARCTVQRLMGELGLQGVVRGKPVKTTVSDQARPCPQDHVNRQFVAECPNALWVSDFTYVSTWQGFVYVAFIIDVFARFIVGWKVSSSARTDFVLDALEQALYARRPVKQGGLIHHSDRGVQYVSIRYTERLVEAGIEPSVGSVGDSYDNALAETINGLYKAEVIHRRSWPTRGAVELETLKWVDWFNHRRLLEPIGHIPPVEAEAIYYQQ
;
A
#
# COMPACT_ATOMS: atom_id res chain seq x y z
N MET A 1 -24.87 -21.93 42.06
CA MET A 1 -25.10 -23.23 42.72
C MET A 1 -26.48 -23.75 42.33
N LYS A 2 -26.59 -24.92 41.69
CA LYS A 2 -27.91 -25.54 41.43
C LYS A 2 -28.51 -25.94 42.79
N LYS A 3 -29.71 -25.43 43.12
CA LYS A 3 -30.43 -25.85 44.34
C LYS A 3 -30.60 -27.38 44.29
N LEU A 4 -30.11 -28.08 45.32
CA LEU A 4 -30.34 -29.51 45.47
C LEU A 4 -31.86 -29.75 45.54
N PRO A 5 -32.39 -30.76 44.81
CA PRO A 5 -33.81 -31.04 44.84
C PRO A 5 -34.21 -31.49 46.26
N LYS A 6 -35.26 -30.87 46.81
CA LYS A 6 -35.77 -31.10 48.18
C LYS A 6 -36.20 -32.55 48.49
N TYR A 7 -36.41 -33.37 47.45
CA TYR A 7 -36.83 -34.77 47.55
C TYR A 7 -36.03 -35.59 46.53
N SER A 8 -35.49 -36.74 46.96
CA SER A 8 -34.73 -37.66 46.12
C SER A 8 -35.64 -38.38 45.11
N PRO A 9 -35.09 -38.92 44.00
CA PRO A 9 -35.85 -39.70 43.02
C PRO A 9 -36.58 -40.90 43.64
N GLU A 10 -35.92 -41.60 44.55
CA GLU A 10 -36.45 -42.81 45.21
C GLU A 10 -37.65 -42.48 46.10
N VAL A 11 -37.61 -41.34 46.80
CA VAL A 11 -38.72 -40.85 47.62
C VAL A 11 -39.93 -40.49 46.73
N ARG A 12 -39.70 -39.93 45.54
CA ARG A 12 -40.78 -39.61 44.59
C ARG A 12 -41.42 -40.87 44.02
N GLU A 13 -40.63 -41.84 43.59
CA GLU A 13 -41.13 -43.11 43.06
C GLU A 13 -41.93 -43.88 44.10
N ARG A 14 -41.44 -43.94 45.34
CA ARG A 14 -42.17 -44.57 46.46
C ARG A 14 -43.51 -43.87 46.71
N ALA A 15 -43.52 -42.53 46.74
CA ALA A 15 -44.73 -41.75 46.97
C ALA A 15 -45.76 -41.94 45.85
N ILE A 16 -45.34 -41.97 44.59
CA ILE A 16 -46.20 -42.26 43.43
C ILE A 16 -46.79 -43.67 43.54
N ARG A 17 -45.95 -44.67 43.87
CA ARG A 17 -46.37 -46.06 44.02
C ARG A 17 -47.45 -46.22 45.10
N MET A 18 -47.23 -45.62 46.28
CA MET A 18 -48.22 -45.63 47.36
C MET A 18 -49.56 -45.02 46.93
N VAL A 19 -49.56 -43.97 46.10
CA VAL A 19 -50.81 -43.37 45.58
C VAL A 19 -51.55 -44.33 44.65
N PHE A 20 -50.84 -45.05 43.78
CA PHE A 20 -51.48 -46.02 42.88
C PHE A 20 -51.95 -47.28 43.61
N GLU A 21 -51.21 -47.76 44.61
CA GLU A 21 -51.58 -48.93 45.43
C GLU A 21 -52.83 -48.69 46.28
N HIS A 22 -52.91 -47.52 46.93
CA HIS A 22 -54.05 -47.16 47.77
C HIS A 22 -55.18 -46.44 47.01
N LEU A 23 -55.12 -46.34 45.67
CA LEU A 23 -56.16 -45.69 44.87
C LEU A 23 -57.57 -46.33 45.06
N PRO A 24 -57.73 -47.66 45.19
CA PRO A 24 -59.04 -48.29 45.39
C PRO A 24 -59.68 -48.04 46.77
N GLU A 25 -58.89 -47.59 47.75
CA GLU A 25 -59.32 -47.41 49.14
C GLU A 25 -60.00 -46.06 49.40
N TYR A 26 -60.01 -45.14 48.41
CA TYR A 26 -60.55 -43.79 48.55
C TYR A 26 -61.45 -43.43 47.37
N GLU A 27 -62.41 -42.53 47.59
CA GLU A 27 -63.41 -42.12 46.60
C GLU A 27 -62.84 -41.37 45.38
N SER A 28 -61.66 -40.79 45.49
CA SER A 28 -61.01 -40.08 44.38
C SER A 28 -59.50 -40.07 44.51
N GLN A 29 -58.82 -39.94 43.37
CA GLN A 29 -57.36 -39.77 43.32
C GLN A 29 -56.88 -38.59 44.17
N TRP A 30 -57.66 -37.51 44.27
CA TRP A 30 -57.32 -36.36 45.12
C TRP A 30 -57.43 -36.68 46.61
N ALA A 31 -58.41 -37.50 47.01
CA ALA A 31 -58.53 -37.99 48.38
C ALA A 31 -57.33 -38.88 48.76
N THR A 32 -56.92 -39.80 47.87
CA THR A 32 -55.72 -40.63 48.06
C THR A 32 -54.44 -39.78 48.17
N ILE A 33 -54.27 -38.78 47.30
CA ILE A 33 -53.12 -37.85 47.33
C ILE A 33 -53.10 -37.04 48.62
N SER A 34 -54.25 -36.55 49.08
CA SER A 34 -54.37 -35.73 50.30
C SER A 34 -54.06 -36.55 51.56
N ALA A 35 -54.40 -37.84 51.57
CA ALA A 35 -54.10 -38.76 52.67
C ALA A 35 -52.62 -39.21 52.71
N ILE A 36 -51.96 -39.32 51.55
CA ILE A 36 -50.57 -39.83 51.45
C ILE A 36 -49.52 -38.72 51.53
N ALA A 37 -49.80 -37.51 51.03
CA ALA A 37 -48.83 -36.42 51.02
C ALA A 37 -48.23 -36.08 52.40
N PRO A 38 -49.03 -36.03 53.50
CA PRO A 38 -48.48 -35.83 54.84
C PRO A 38 -47.53 -36.95 55.29
N LYS A 39 -47.78 -38.21 54.89
CA LYS A 39 -46.96 -39.38 55.24
C LYS A 39 -45.58 -39.35 54.58
N ILE A 40 -45.45 -38.65 53.45
CA ILE A 40 -44.20 -38.47 52.69
C ILE A 40 -43.48 -37.16 53.07
N GLY A 41 -44.14 -36.24 53.77
CA GLY A 41 -43.60 -34.93 54.12
C GLY A 41 -43.59 -33.95 52.95
N CYS A 42 -44.54 -34.06 52.01
CA CYS A 42 -44.72 -33.14 50.89
C CYS A 42 -46.13 -32.53 50.88
N THR A 43 -46.33 -31.45 50.14
CA THR A 43 -47.67 -30.87 49.99
C THR A 43 -48.52 -31.71 49.04
N PRO A 44 -49.85 -31.83 49.25
CA PRO A 44 -50.74 -32.55 48.33
C PRO A 44 -50.57 -32.14 46.87
N GLU A 45 -50.35 -30.85 46.60
CA GLU A 45 -50.12 -30.34 45.25
C GLU A 45 -48.78 -30.82 44.66
N THR A 46 -47.74 -30.99 45.47
CA THR A 46 -46.45 -31.54 45.02
C THR A 46 -46.59 -33.00 44.61
N LEU A 47 -47.27 -33.82 45.43
CA LEU A 47 -47.54 -35.22 45.13
C LEU A 47 -48.45 -35.37 43.91
N ARG A 48 -49.47 -34.51 43.78
CA ARG A 48 -50.34 -34.43 42.61
C ARG A 48 -49.55 -34.19 41.32
N LEU A 49 -48.58 -33.28 41.33
CA LEU A 49 -47.74 -33.02 40.16
C LEU A 49 -46.87 -34.23 39.78
N TRP A 50 -46.37 -34.99 40.76
CA TRP A 50 -45.61 -36.21 40.51
C TRP A 50 -46.47 -37.33 39.93
N VAL A 51 -47.64 -37.58 40.52
CA VAL A 51 -48.60 -38.58 40.02
C VAL A 51 -49.04 -38.23 38.61
N ARG A 52 -49.43 -36.97 38.36
CA ARG A 52 -49.79 -36.48 37.00
C ARG A 52 -48.66 -36.62 35.99
N GLN A 53 -47.40 -36.44 36.41
CA GLN A 53 -46.27 -36.63 35.52
C GLN A 53 -45.99 -38.12 35.25
N SER A 54 -46.20 -38.98 36.24
CA SER A 54 -46.11 -40.44 36.08
C SER A 54 -47.19 -40.97 35.15
N GLU A 55 -48.43 -40.49 35.26
CA GLU A 55 -49.54 -40.82 34.34
C GLU A 55 -49.23 -40.41 32.90
N ARG A 56 -48.58 -39.25 32.70
CA ARG A 56 -48.11 -38.82 31.37
C ARG A 56 -46.97 -39.70 30.85
N ASN A 57 -46.07 -40.13 31.73
CA ASN A 57 -44.98 -41.03 31.35
C ASN A 57 -45.47 -42.44 30.99
N SER A 58 -46.58 -42.90 31.57
CA SER A 58 -47.22 -44.19 31.27
C SER A 58 -48.27 -44.12 30.15
N GLY A 59 -48.50 -42.94 29.57
CA GLY A 59 -49.49 -42.73 28.50
C GLY A 59 -50.95 -42.73 28.97
N GLN A 60 -51.21 -42.72 30.29
CA GLN A 60 -52.56 -42.68 30.87
C GLN A 60 -53.18 -41.28 30.88
N ARG A 61 -52.40 -40.25 30.58
CA ARG A 61 -52.84 -38.85 30.59
C ARG A 61 -52.16 -38.04 29.50
N ASP A 62 -52.93 -37.16 28.86
CA ASP A 62 -52.42 -36.26 27.84
C ASP A 62 -51.34 -35.29 28.36
N GLY A 63 -50.31 -35.12 27.53
CA GLY A 63 -49.20 -34.17 27.73
C GLY A 63 -47.82 -34.84 27.65
N LEU A 64 -46.79 -34.01 27.48
CA LEU A 64 -45.41 -34.48 27.28
C LEU A 64 -44.88 -35.27 28.49
N SER A 65 -44.40 -36.48 28.21
CA SER A 65 -43.59 -37.28 29.14
C SER A 65 -42.29 -36.56 29.49
N THR A 66 -41.62 -36.97 30.57
CA THR A 66 -40.32 -36.40 30.95
C THR A 66 -39.26 -36.59 29.87
N VAL A 67 -39.26 -37.75 29.20
CA VAL A 67 -38.34 -38.05 28.10
C VAL A 67 -38.59 -37.14 26.90
N GLU A 68 -39.87 -36.94 26.53
CA GLU A 68 -40.22 -36.03 25.44
C GLU A 68 -39.87 -34.58 25.77
N ARG A 69 -40.06 -34.14 27.03
CA ARG A 69 -39.64 -32.80 27.45
C ARG A 69 -38.13 -32.60 27.36
N GLU A 70 -37.35 -33.58 27.75
CA GLU A 70 -35.88 -33.52 27.63
C GLU A 70 -35.44 -33.53 26.17
N ARG A 71 -36.07 -34.36 25.33
CA ARG A 71 -35.84 -34.40 23.89
C ARG A 71 -36.17 -33.06 23.23
N VAL A 72 -37.32 -32.44 23.56
CA VAL A 72 -37.70 -31.12 23.05
C VAL A 72 -36.65 -30.08 23.45
N LYS A 73 -36.17 -30.07 24.70
CA LYS A 73 -35.11 -29.14 25.13
C LYS A 73 -33.80 -29.33 24.37
N LEU A 74 -33.40 -30.58 24.11
CA LEU A 74 -32.20 -30.89 23.32
C LEU A 74 -32.36 -30.43 21.88
N LEU A 75 -33.49 -30.76 21.24
CA LEU A 75 -33.80 -30.34 19.88
C LEU A 75 -33.90 -28.82 19.75
N GLU A 76 -34.51 -28.12 20.70
CA GLU A 76 -34.58 -26.66 20.70
C GLU A 76 -33.18 -26.04 20.79
N ARG A 77 -32.29 -26.62 21.60
CA ARG A 77 -30.90 -26.19 21.70
C ARG A 77 -30.14 -26.43 20.40
N GLU A 78 -30.29 -27.60 19.80
CA GLU A 78 -29.69 -27.96 18.52
C GLU A 78 -30.21 -27.06 17.40
N ASN A 79 -31.53 -26.84 17.32
CA ASN A 79 -32.14 -25.97 16.31
C ASN A 79 -31.64 -24.53 16.44
N ARG A 80 -31.42 -24.03 17.66
CA ARG A 80 -30.80 -22.72 17.89
C ARG A 80 -29.37 -22.67 17.37
N GLN A 81 -28.56 -23.69 17.64
CA GLN A 81 -27.18 -23.78 17.15
C GLN A 81 -27.12 -23.87 15.63
N LEU A 82 -27.99 -24.69 15.01
CA LEU A 82 -28.08 -24.83 13.56
C LEU A 82 -28.55 -23.55 12.89
N ARG A 83 -29.53 -22.83 13.47
CA ARG A 83 -29.96 -21.52 12.97
C ARG A 83 -28.82 -20.51 13.01
N GLN A 84 -28.07 -20.46 14.12
CA GLN A 84 -26.89 -19.60 14.24
C GLN A 84 -25.81 -19.96 13.20
N ALA A 85 -25.51 -21.24 13.02
CA ALA A 85 -24.54 -21.70 12.03
C ALA A 85 -24.95 -21.34 10.58
N ASN A 86 -26.24 -21.52 10.25
CA ASN A 86 -26.78 -21.12 8.94
C ASN A 86 -26.70 -19.61 8.69
N GLU A 87 -26.93 -18.81 9.72
CA GLU A 87 -26.80 -17.35 9.62
C GLU A 87 -25.34 -16.93 9.36
N ILE A 88 -24.39 -17.54 10.08
CA ILE A 88 -22.96 -17.34 9.86
C ILE A 88 -22.58 -17.76 8.44
N LEU A 89 -23.03 -18.92 7.96
CA LEU A 89 -22.79 -19.39 6.59
C LEU A 89 -23.33 -18.43 5.54
N ARG A 90 -24.56 -17.90 5.74
CA ARG A 90 -25.17 -16.95 4.82
C ARG A 90 -24.37 -15.65 4.74
N LYS A 91 -23.95 -15.10 5.90
CA LYS A 91 -23.09 -13.91 5.94
C LYS A 91 -21.72 -14.16 5.34
N ALA A 92 -21.09 -15.29 5.69
CA ALA A 92 -19.80 -15.72 5.16
C ALA A 92 -19.87 -15.87 3.63
N SER A 93 -20.91 -16.52 3.10
CA SER A 93 -21.10 -16.69 1.67
C SER A 93 -21.15 -15.34 0.95
N ALA A 94 -21.91 -14.37 1.47
CA ALA A 94 -21.96 -13.02 0.90
C ALA A 94 -20.61 -12.28 0.99
N TYR A 95 -19.89 -12.43 2.11
CA TYR A 95 -18.61 -11.77 2.33
C TYR A 95 -17.47 -12.36 1.47
N PHE A 96 -17.45 -13.69 1.30
CA PHE A 96 -16.42 -14.40 0.56
C PHE A 96 -16.76 -14.62 -0.93
N CYS A 97 -17.92 -14.16 -1.43
CA CYS A 97 -18.34 -14.26 -2.84
C CYS A 97 -17.23 -13.97 -3.88
N PRO A 98 -16.31 -13.00 -3.67
CA PRO A 98 -15.23 -12.73 -4.64
C PRO A 98 -14.07 -13.74 -4.59
N GLY A 99 -13.97 -14.56 -3.54
CA GLY A 99 -12.87 -15.49 -3.29
C GLY A 99 -13.19 -16.91 -3.78
N GLY A 100 -12.20 -17.58 -4.38
CA GLY A 100 -12.36 -18.98 -4.83
C GLY A 100 -12.66 -19.99 -3.71
N ALA A 101 -12.52 -21.28 -4.02
CA ALA A 101 -12.95 -22.41 -3.17
C ALA A 101 -12.45 -22.42 -1.71
N ARG A 102 -11.41 -21.64 -1.37
CA ARG A 102 -10.96 -21.42 0.00
C ARG A 102 -10.63 -19.94 0.23
N PRO A 103 -11.34 -19.23 1.14
CA PRO A 103 -11.03 -17.85 1.46
C PRO A 103 -9.61 -17.71 2.06
N PRO A 104 -8.87 -16.63 1.76
CA PRO A 104 -7.60 -16.35 2.41
C PRO A 104 -7.73 -16.27 3.94
N ILE A 105 -6.72 -16.76 4.66
CA ILE A 105 -6.72 -16.77 6.14
C ILE A 105 -6.90 -15.36 6.71
N GLN A 106 -6.32 -14.35 6.06
CA GLN A 106 -6.45 -12.96 6.49
C GLN A 106 -7.90 -12.47 6.40
N THR A 107 -8.59 -12.76 5.30
CA THR A 107 -10.01 -12.42 5.10
C THR A 107 -10.90 -13.13 6.12
N MET A 108 -10.59 -14.38 6.49
CA MET A 108 -11.31 -15.09 7.55
C MET A 108 -11.10 -14.46 8.93
N LYS A 109 -9.87 -14.00 9.25
CA LYS A 109 -9.59 -13.29 10.50
C LYS A 109 -10.39 -11.99 10.60
N THR A 110 -10.42 -11.19 9.52
CA THR A 110 -11.21 -9.95 9.46
C THR A 110 -12.70 -10.23 9.65
N PHE A 111 -13.25 -11.27 8.99
CA PHE A 111 -14.64 -11.66 9.18
C PHE A 111 -14.95 -12.04 10.64
N ILE A 112 -14.05 -12.76 11.32
CA ILE A 112 -14.20 -13.08 12.75
C ILE A 112 -14.18 -11.79 13.59
N ASP A 113 -13.25 -10.86 13.33
CA ASP A 113 -13.17 -9.59 14.06
C ASP A 113 -14.46 -8.77 13.96
N GLU A 114 -15.06 -8.69 12.76
CA GLU A 114 -16.32 -7.98 12.51
C GLU A 114 -17.54 -8.64 13.18
N ASN A 115 -17.53 -9.96 13.33
CA ASN A 115 -18.72 -10.72 13.75
C ASN A 115 -18.61 -11.35 15.16
N ARG A 116 -17.44 -11.24 15.82
CA ARG A 116 -17.19 -11.84 17.15
C ARG A 116 -18.14 -11.35 18.23
N GLN A 117 -18.62 -10.09 18.15
CA GLN A 117 -19.56 -9.54 19.14
C GLN A 117 -20.95 -10.18 19.03
N SER A 118 -21.36 -10.55 17.82
CA SER A 118 -22.70 -11.07 17.54
C SER A 118 -22.82 -12.58 17.76
N TYR A 119 -21.79 -13.35 17.38
CA TYR A 119 -21.84 -14.82 17.42
C TYR A 119 -20.83 -15.46 18.37
N GLY A 120 -19.81 -14.73 18.81
CA GLY A 120 -18.64 -15.30 19.47
C GLY A 120 -17.66 -15.96 18.48
N VAL A 121 -16.41 -16.12 18.90
CA VAL A 121 -15.33 -16.64 18.05
C VAL A 121 -15.53 -18.14 17.74
N GLU A 122 -15.83 -18.95 18.75
CA GLU A 122 -15.93 -20.41 18.59
C GLU A 122 -17.04 -20.84 17.62
N PRO A 123 -18.26 -20.27 17.66
CA PRO A 123 -19.30 -20.61 16.68
C PRO A 123 -18.90 -20.27 15.24
N ILE A 124 -18.18 -19.15 15.03
CA ILE A 124 -17.69 -18.77 13.70
C ILE A 124 -16.59 -19.74 13.23
N CYS A 125 -15.62 -20.06 14.08
CA CYS A 125 -14.54 -21.01 13.77
C CYS A 125 -15.03 -22.45 13.57
N LYS A 126 -16.20 -22.85 14.10
CA LYS A 126 -16.81 -24.15 13.78
C LYS A 126 -17.36 -24.22 12.37
N VAL A 127 -17.80 -23.09 11.84
CA VAL A 127 -18.40 -22.98 10.50
C VAL A 127 -17.34 -22.72 9.43
N LEU A 128 -16.33 -21.90 9.75
CA LEU A 128 -15.23 -21.57 8.85
C LEU A 128 -14.04 -22.54 8.99
N PRO A 129 -13.26 -22.79 7.93
CA PRO A 129 -12.09 -23.67 7.98
C PRO A 129 -10.86 -23.01 8.65
N ILE A 130 -11.03 -22.50 9.87
CA ILE A 130 -9.99 -21.84 10.68
C ILE A 130 -10.08 -22.25 12.15
N ALA A 131 -8.95 -22.67 12.73
CA ALA A 131 -8.90 -23.07 14.14
C ALA A 131 -9.01 -21.85 15.09
N PRO A 132 -9.72 -21.95 16.23
CA PRO A 132 -9.80 -20.87 17.23
C PRO A 132 -8.43 -20.41 17.73
N SER A 133 -7.49 -21.33 17.92
CA SER A 133 -6.12 -21.03 18.35
C SER A 133 -5.36 -20.14 17.36
N THR A 134 -5.61 -20.31 16.06
CA THR A 134 -5.04 -19.45 15.00
C THR A 134 -5.59 -18.03 15.09
N TYR A 135 -6.89 -17.87 15.37
CA TYR A 135 -7.50 -16.55 15.56
C TYR A 135 -6.98 -15.88 16.84
N TYR A 136 -6.96 -16.58 17.98
CA TYR A 136 -6.48 -16.00 19.24
C TYR A 136 -4.99 -15.66 19.21
N ARG A 137 -4.15 -16.45 18.52
CA ARG A 137 -2.75 -16.07 18.28
C ARG A 137 -2.64 -14.78 17.48
N TYR A 138 -3.46 -14.63 16.44
CA TYR A 138 -3.52 -13.39 15.68
C TYR A 138 -4.01 -12.22 16.53
N ALA A 139 -5.07 -12.39 17.32
CA ALA A 139 -5.58 -11.35 18.22
C ALA A 139 -4.53 -10.93 19.26
N ALA A 140 -3.76 -11.88 19.80
CA ALA A 140 -2.66 -11.61 20.72
C ALA A 140 -1.53 -10.84 20.03
N GLN A 141 -1.14 -11.21 18.81
CA GLN A 141 -0.14 -10.50 17.99
C GLN A 141 -0.56 -9.08 17.57
N GLN A 142 -1.86 -8.81 17.48
CA GLN A 142 -2.40 -7.47 17.22
C GLN A 142 -2.42 -6.61 18.48
N ALA A 143 -2.74 -7.20 19.63
CA ALA A 143 -2.74 -6.51 20.92
C ALA A 143 -1.30 -6.22 21.41
N ASP A 144 -0.38 -7.13 21.14
CA ASP A 144 1.02 -7.03 21.55
C ASP A 144 1.95 -7.38 20.36
N PRO A 145 2.46 -6.37 19.64
CA PRO A 145 3.37 -6.56 18.51
C PRO A 145 4.66 -7.31 18.88
N SER A 146 5.07 -7.35 20.15
CA SER A 146 6.27 -8.09 20.59
C SER A 146 6.10 -9.61 20.47
N GLN A 147 4.87 -10.11 20.38
CA GLN A 147 4.57 -11.54 20.19
C GLN A 147 4.60 -11.97 18.71
N GLN A 148 4.86 -11.03 17.80
CA GLN A 148 5.09 -11.36 16.40
C GLN A 148 6.44 -12.05 16.23
N SER A 149 6.59 -12.83 15.15
CA SER A 149 7.89 -13.43 14.83
C SER A 149 8.95 -12.35 14.62
N ALA A 150 10.21 -12.63 14.97
CA ALA A 150 11.33 -11.71 14.75
C ALA A 150 11.43 -11.19 13.30
N ARG A 151 11.05 -12.03 12.32
CA ARG A 151 10.95 -11.63 10.91
C ARG A 151 9.89 -10.54 10.69
N ALA A 152 8.71 -10.70 11.26
CA ALA A 152 7.61 -9.74 11.08
C ALA A 152 7.92 -8.40 11.75
N GLN A 153 8.57 -8.42 12.92
CA GLN A 153 9.06 -7.20 13.58
C GLN A 153 10.10 -6.48 12.71
N ARG A 154 11.10 -7.22 12.19
CA ARG A 154 12.09 -6.66 11.27
C ARG A 154 11.47 -6.14 9.97
N ASP A 155 10.47 -6.82 9.44
CA ASP A 155 9.75 -6.40 8.23
C ASP A 155 8.98 -5.09 8.46
N GLN A 156 8.40 -4.91 9.65
CA GLN A 156 7.75 -3.65 10.05
C GLN A 156 8.76 -2.50 10.13
N GLU A 157 9.87 -2.70 10.84
CA GLU A 157 10.97 -1.71 10.92
C GLU A 157 11.51 -1.36 9.52
N LEU A 158 11.76 -2.36 8.68
CA LEU A 158 12.20 -2.14 7.30
C LEU A 158 11.15 -1.41 6.46
N GLY A 159 9.86 -1.68 6.70
CA GLY A 159 8.76 -0.98 6.06
C GLY A 159 8.79 0.52 6.31
N GLU A 160 9.04 0.94 7.55
CA GLU A 160 9.19 2.36 7.91
C GLU A 160 10.38 3.01 7.20
N HIS A 161 11.53 2.33 7.14
CA HIS A 161 12.70 2.84 6.42
C HIS A 161 12.48 2.92 4.91
N ILE A 162 11.80 1.92 4.32
CA ILE A 162 11.41 1.91 2.90
C ILE A 162 10.48 3.09 2.59
N GLN A 163 9.47 3.31 3.42
CA GLN A 163 8.53 4.42 3.28
C GLN A 163 9.25 5.77 3.36
N ARG A 164 10.09 5.96 4.39
CA ARG A 164 10.91 7.16 4.56
C ARG A 164 11.76 7.45 3.33
N VAL A 165 12.52 6.47 2.85
CA VAL A 165 13.35 6.61 1.65
C VAL A 165 12.49 6.98 0.44
N TRP A 166 11.33 6.35 0.26
CA TRP A 166 10.46 6.64 -0.86
C TRP A 166 9.91 8.08 -0.81
N ASP A 167 9.44 8.54 0.36
CA ASP A 167 8.92 9.90 0.55
C ASP A 167 9.99 10.98 0.39
N GLU A 168 11.19 10.78 0.95
CA GLU A 168 12.33 11.69 0.80
C GLU A 168 12.81 11.81 -0.66
N HIS A 169 12.53 10.81 -1.50
CA HIS A 169 12.94 10.74 -2.90
C HIS A 169 11.78 10.97 -3.86
N PHE A 170 10.92 11.94 -3.54
CA PHE A 170 9.81 12.40 -4.39
C PHE A 170 8.83 11.29 -4.76
N GLN A 171 8.85 10.15 -4.06
CA GLN A 171 8.02 9.00 -4.38
C GLN A 171 8.26 8.46 -5.80
N VAL A 172 9.47 8.67 -6.37
CA VAL A 172 9.81 8.24 -7.73
C VAL A 172 10.67 6.98 -7.78
N TYR A 173 11.30 6.62 -6.66
CA TYR A 173 12.18 5.45 -6.60
C TYR A 173 11.38 4.15 -6.65
N GLY A 174 11.76 3.29 -7.58
CA GLY A 174 11.37 1.88 -7.56
C GLY A 174 12.31 1.03 -6.70
N VAL A 175 11.98 -0.26 -6.59
CA VAL A 175 12.66 -1.27 -5.78
C VAL A 175 14.19 -1.17 -5.80
N ARG A 176 14.81 -1.07 -6.99
CA ARG A 176 16.28 -1.05 -7.11
C ARG A 176 16.91 0.17 -6.47
N LYS A 177 16.30 1.36 -6.63
CA LYS A 177 16.85 2.61 -6.09
C LYS A 177 16.60 2.72 -4.59
N VAL A 178 15.42 2.30 -4.11
CA VAL A 178 15.14 2.19 -2.67
C VAL A 178 16.14 1.24 -2.01
N TRP A 179 16.36 0.05 -2.58
CA TRP A 179 17.34 -0.90 -2.06
C TRP A 179 18.76 -0.32 -1.98
N ARG A 180 19.22 0.37 -3.03
CA ARG A 180 20.54 1.01 -3.03
C ARG A 180 20.63 2.15 -2.01
N GLN A 181 19.57 2.94 -1.85
CA GLN A 181 19.55 3.99 -0.83
C GLN A 181 19.59 3.39 0.57
N LEU A 182 18.84 2.32 0.85
CA LEU A 182 18.90 1.62 2.15
C LEU A 182 20.31 1.09 2.45
N LEU A 183 21.01 0.55 1.45
CA LEU A 183 22.41 0.14 1.61
C LEU A 183 23.33 1.32 1.92
N ARG A 184 23.11 2.49 1.30
CA ARG A 184 23.85 3.73 1.59
C ARG A 184 23.56 4.26 2.99
N ASP A 185 22.35 4.06 3.49
CA ASP A 185 21.94 4.39 4.86
C ASP A 185 22.45 3.35 5.89
N GLY A 186 23.23 2.35 5.46
CA GLY A 186 23.82 1.32 6.33
C GLY A 186 22.92 0.10 6.61
N LEU A 187 21.73 0.03 6.00
CA LEU A 187 20.77 -1.05 6.22
C LEU A 187 21.00 -2.24 5.28
N GLN A 188 21.54 -3.32 5.83
CA GLN A 188 21.75 -4.56 5.09
C GLN A 188 20.42 -5.31 4.90
N VAL A 189 19.90 -5.27 3.67
CA VAL A 189 18.65 -5.92 3.27
C VAL A 189 18.75 -6.50 1.86
N ALA A 190 18.14 -7.67 1.66
CA ALA A 190 18.06 -8.29 0.34
C ALA A 190 17.06 -7.53 -0.55
N ARG A 191 17.39 -7.40 -1.84
CA ARG A 191 16.52 -6.74 -2.84
C ARG A 191 15.12 -7.35 -2.92
N CYS A 192 14.99 -8.68 -2.78
CA CYS A 192 13.70 -9.37 -2.81
C CYS A 192 12.83 -9.02 -1.60
N THR A 193 13.42 -8.74 -0.43
CA THR A 193 12.71 -8.26 0.75
C THR A 193 12.14 -6.86 0.50
N VAL A 194 12.94 -5.94 -0.04
CA VAL A 194 12.48 -4.59 -0.42
C VAL A 194 11.34 -4.68 -1.45
N GLN A 195 11.48 -5.53 -2.47
CA GLN A 195 10.43 -5.74 -3.48
C GLN A 195 9.11 -6.19 -2.86
N ARG A 196 9.16 -7.18 -1.97
CA ARG A 196 7.98 -7.71 -1.29
C ARG A 196 7.33 -6.66 -0.39
N LEU A 197 8.11 -5.98 0.44
CA LEU A 197 7.60 -4.96 1.39
C LEU A 197 7.03 -3.75 0.66
N MET A 198 7.67 -3.28 -0.42
CA MET A 198 7.08 -2.23 -1.27
C MET A 198 5.75 -2.67 -1.87
N GLY A 199 5.61 -3.93 -2.29
CA GLY A 199 4.34 -4.49 -2.76
C GLY A 199 3.26 -4.53 -1.68
N GLU A 200 3.62 -4.92 -0.46
CA GLU A 200 2.72 -4.94 0.71
C GLU A 200 2.27 -3.53 1.13
N LEU A 201 3.16 -2.54 1.03
CA LEU A 201 2.86 -1.13 1.31
C LEU A 201 2.18 -0.38 0.15
N GLY A 202 2.06 -1.01 -1.03
CA GLY A 202 1.52 -0.36 -2.23
C GLY A 202 2.45 0.69 -2.86
N LEU A 203 3.74 0.67 -2.55
CA LEU A 203 4.73 1.62 -3.03
C LEU A 203 5.28 1.22 -4.39
N GLN A 204 5.31 2.18 -5.31
CA GLN A 204 5.80 1.97 -6.67
C GLN A 204 6.64 3.16 -7.13
N GLY A 205 7.64 2.88 -7.97
CA GLY A 205 8.42 3.92 -8.64
C GLY A 205 7.70 4.44 -9.88
N VAL A 206 8.07 5.64 -10.31
CA VAL A 206 7.51 6.22 -11.54
C VAL A 206 8.06 5.48 -12.76
N VAL A 207 7.17 5.09 -13.66
CA VAL A 207 7.49 4.51 -14.97
C VAL A 207 7.23 5.55 -16.04
N ARG A 208 8.19 5.76 -16.96
CA ARG A 208 7.98 6.67 -18.10
C ARG A 208 6.91 6.10 -19.05
N GLY A 209 6.02 6.97 -19.52
CA GLY A 209 5.06 6.64 -20.58
C GLY A 209 5.73 6.40 -21.94
N LYS A 210 4.94 6.00 -22.95
CA LYS A 210 5.43 5.76 -24.32
C LYS A 210 5.94 7.07 -24.95
N PRO A 211 7.07 7.05 -25.70
CA PRO A 211 7.55 8.23 -26.42
C PRO A 211 6.61 8.58 -27.58
N VAL A 212 6.37 9.88 -27.79
CA VAL A 212 5.60 10.44 -28.93
C VAL A 212 6.55 11.33 -29.71
N LYS A 213 6.71 11.08 -31.03
CA LYS A 213 7.48 11.96 -31.93
C LYS A 213 6.60 13.15 -32.36
N THR A 214 7.13 14.37 -32.26
CA THR A 214 6.34 15.61 -32.50
C THR A 214 6.83 16.45 -33.69
N THR A 215 7.96 16.13 -34.35
CA THR A 215 8.60 17.05 -35.30
C THR A 215 8.85 16.46 -36.70
N VAL A 216 8.53 17.23 -37.75
CA VAL A 216 8.84 17.00 -39.19
C VAL A 216 9.63 18.24 -39.68
N SER A 217 10.76 18.07 -40.37
CA SER A 217 11.74 19.17 -40.63
C SER A 217 11.83 19.66 -42.08
N ASP A 218 12.42 20.86 -42.24
CA ASP A 218 12.70 21.57 -43.51
C ASP A 218 14.23 21.77 -43.74
N GLN A 219 14.70 21.68 -44.99
CA GLN A 219 16.09 21.36 -45.38
C GLN A 219 17.01 22.56 -45.74
N ALA A 220 16.52 23.81 -45.74
CA ALA A 220 17.15 24.90 -46.49
C ALA A 220 18.14 25.83 -45.72
N ARG A 221 18.71 25.47 -44.56
CA ARG A 221 19.60 26.38 -43.78
C ARG A 221 21.06 25.87 -43.66
N PRO A 222 22.08 26.74 -43.84
CA PRO A 222 23.49 26.37 -43.73
C PRO A 222 23.90 25.97 -42.29
N CYS A 223 24.90 25.10 -42.18
CA CYS A 223 25.10 24.14 -41.08
C CYS A 223 26.46 24.30 -40.37
N PRO A 224 26.51 24.49 -39.03
CA PRO A 224 27.70 24.24 -38.20
C PRO A 224 28.01 22.74 -38.12
N GLN A 225 29.26 22.34 -37.86
CA GLN A 225 29.66 20.93 -37.74
C GLN A 225 29.15 20.30 -36.43
N ASP A 226 28.60 19.09 -36.50
CA ASP A 226 28.27 18.28 -35.32
C ASP A 226 29.57 17.69 -34.75
N HIS A 227 29.89 18.05 -33.51
CA HIS A 227 31.12 17.63 -32.83
C HIS A 227 30.86 16.52 -31.80
N VAL A 228 29.60 16.21 -31.49
CA VAL A 228 29.25 15.24 -30.42
C VAL A 228 29.13 13.83 -30.96
N ASN A 229 28.77 13.63 -32.24
CA ASN A 229 28.69 12.31 -32.90
C ASN A 229 28.00 11.24 -32.03
N ARG A 230 27.00 11.65 -31.24
CA ARG A 230 26.22 10.82 -30.29
C ARG A 230 27.03 10.19 -29.14
N GLN A 231 28.21 10.71 -28.83
CA GLN A 231 29.01 10.31 -27.67
C GLN A 231 28.70 11.23 -26.48
N PHE A 232 27.69 10.85 -25.70
CA PHE A 232 27.34 11.55 -24.44
C PHE A 232 28.17 11.05 -23.26
N VAL A 233 29.49 11.08 -23.42
CA VAL A 233 30.47 10.75 -22.39
C VAL A 233 31.50 11.87 -22.36
N ALA A 234 31.79 12.37 -21.16
CA ALA A 234 32.84 13.35 -20.93
C ALA A 234 33.85 12.78 -19.94
N GLU A 235 35.13 13.10 -20.11
CA GLU A 235 36.21 12.63 -19.24
C GLU A 235 36.37 13.47 -17.97
N CYS A 236 35.92 14.73 -18.02
CA CYS A 236 35.96 15.66 -16.90
C CYS A 236 34.72 16.56 -16.85
N PRO A 237 34.39 17.11 -15.66
CA PRO A 237 33.35 18.13 -15.52
C PRO A 237 33.64 19.35 -16.39
N ASN A 238 32.60 19.94 -16.96
CA ASN A 238 32.62 21.11 -17.85
C ASN A 238 33.41 20.90 -19.15
N ALA A 239 33.54 19.66 -19.64
CA ALA A 239 34.02 19.39 -21.00
C ALA A 239 32.89 19.50 -22.04
N LEU A 240 31.69 19.01 -21.71
CA LEU A 240 30.54 19.00 -22.60
C LEU A 240 29.26 19.33 -21.82
N TRP A 241 28.62 20.42 -22.21
CA TRP A 241 27.28 20.78 -21.78
C TRP A 241 26.28 20.50 -22.88
N VAL A 242 25.13 19.97 -22.50
CA VAL A 242 24.02 19.70 -23.41
C VAL A 242 22.81 20.48 -22.93
N SER A 243 22.07 21.09 -23.86
CA SER A 243 20.89 21.88 -23.55
C SER A 243 19.67 21.50 -24.36
N ASP A 244 18.51 21.55 -23.71
CA ASP A 244 17.21 21.41 -24.34
C ASP A 244 16.15 22.10 -23.49
N PHE A 245 15.00 22.41 -24.09
CA PHE A 245 13.83 22.88 -23.35
C PHE A 245 12.59 22.06 -23.65
N THR A 246 11.68 22.05 -22.69
CA THR A 246 10.40 21.35 -22.82
C THR A 246 9.23 22.23 -22.44
N TYR A 247 8.05 21.93 -22.98
CA TYR A 247 6.82 22.65 -22.65
C TYR A 247 6.02 21.90 -21.59
N VAL A 248 5.38 22.66 -20.71
CA VAL A 248 4.56 22.21 -19.58
C VAL A 248 3.20 22.90 -19.67
N SER A 249 2.14 22.10 -19.60
CA SER A 249 0.76 22.63 -19.57
C SER A 249 0.41 23.12 -18.16
N THR A 250 -0.13 24.33 -18.08
CA THR A 250 -0.64 24.95 -16.84
C THR A 250 -2.04 25.53 -17.08
N TRP A 251 -2.75 25.91 -16.02
CA TRP A 251 -4.05 26.56 -16.15
C TRP A 251 -3.98 27.95 -16.81
N GLN A 252 -2.79 28.55 -16.85
CA GLN A 252 -2.52 29.85 -17.49
C GLN A 252 -2.02 29.71 -18.94
N GLY A 253 -2.02 28.50 -19.49
CA GLY A 253 -1.42 28.17 -20.78
C GLY A 253 -0.10 27.42 -20.63
N PHE A 254 0.73 27.44 -21.68
CA PHE A 254 1.99 26.71 -21.67
C PHE A 254 3.13 27.53 -21.06
N VAL A 255 3.97 26.86 -20.30
CA VAL A 255 5.27 27.38 -19.86
C VAL A 255 6.40 26.53 -20.42
N TYR A 256 7.56 27.13 -20.59
CA TYR A 256 8.76 26.51 -21.14
C TYR A 256 9.79 26.34 -20.03
N VAL A 257 10.45 25.19 -20.00
CA VAL A 257 11.50 24.86 -19.02
C VAL A 257 12.75 24.47 -19.79
N ALA A 258 13.82 25.27 -19.69
CA ALA A 258 15.15 24.93 -20.21
C ALA A 258 15.98 24.22 -19.14
N PHE A 259 16.83 23.30 -19.57
CA PHE A 259 17.89 22.72 -18.76
C PHE A 259 19.22 22.75 -19.54
N ILE A 260 20.30 22.99 -18.80
CA ILE A 260 21.69 22.82 -19.25
C ILE A 260 22.31 21.79 -18.33
N ILE A 261 22.84 20.72 -18.92
CA ILE A 261 23.31 19.54 -18.22
C ILE A 261 24.78 19.32 -18.57
N ASP A 262 25.61 19.15 -17.55
CA ASP A 262 26.97 18.65 -17.69
C ASP A 262 26.94 17.13 -17.92
N VAL A 263 27.52 16.68 -19.03
CA VAL A 263 27.48 15.27 -19.44
C VAL A 263 28.25 14.35 -18.51
N PHE A 264 29.31 14.84 -17.86
CA PHE A 264 30.20 14.02 -17.03
C PHE A 264 29.44 13.31 -15.90
N ALA A 265 28.80 14.08 -15.03
CA ALA A 265 28.03 13.58 -13.90
C ALA A 265 26.50 13.64 -14.11
N ARG A 266 26.06 14.11 -15.30
CA ARG A 266 24.66 14.47 -15.60
C ARG A 266 24.13 15.58 -14.71
N PHE A 267 25.00 16.43 -14.19
CA PHE A 267 24.64 17.49 -13.27
C PHE A 267 23.89 18.60 -14.01
N ILE A 268 22.73 19.03 -13.51
CA ILE A 268 22.00 20.16 -14.09
C ILE A 268 22.66 21.46 -13.61
N VAL A 269 23.39 22.12 -14.51
CA VAL A 269 24.19 23.33 -14.20
C VAL A 269 23.40 24.61 -14.34
N GLY A 270 22.35 24.62 -15.17
CA GLY A 270 21.46 25.76 -15.34
C GLY A 270 20.06 25.32 -15.76
N TRP A 271 19.05 26.10 -15.40
CA TRP A 271 17.66 25.85 -15.76
C TRP A 271 16.82 27.13 -15.67
N LYS A 272 15.74 27.23 -16.45
CA LYS A 272 14.85 28.40 -16.39
C LYS A 272 13.42 28.04 -16.76
N VAL A 273 12.45 28.60 -16.02
CA VAL A 273 11.02 28.52 -16.35
C VAL A 273 10.52 29.87 -16.86
N SER A 274 9.89 29.87 -18.04
CA SER A 274 9.38 31.08 -18.70
C SER A 274 7.99 30.87 -19.30
N SER A 275 7.19 31.94 -19.37
CA SER A 275 5.93 31.96 -20.14
C SER A 275 6.15 32.19 -21.64
N SER A 276 7.38 32.50 -22.07
CA SER A 276 7.71 32.82 -23.45
C SER A 276 8.94 32.05 -23.92
N ALA A 277 8.86 31.46 -25.12
CA ALA A 277 9.95 30.73 -25.75
C ALA A 277 10.96 31.62 -26.51
N ARG A 278 11.15 32.88 -26.07
CA ARG A 278 12.14 33.81 -26.67
C ARG A 278 13.57 33.45 -26.25
N THR A 279 14.56 33.76 -27.08
CA THR A 279 15.98 33.50 -26.79
C THR A 279 16.41 33.88 -25.37
N ASP A 280 15.89 34.99 -24.82
CA ASP A 280 16.23 35.47 -23.48
C ASP A 280 16.04 34.39 -22.39
N PHE A 281 15.05 33.50 -22.49
CA PHE A 281 14.85 32.47 -21.45
C PHE A 281 15.94 31.39 -21.45
N VAL A 282 16.47 31.05 -22.62
CA VAL A 282 17.57 30.08 -22.74
C VAL A 282 18.88 30.74 -22.32
N LEU A 283 19.06 32.02 -22.69
CA LEU A 283 20.17 32.84 -22.20
C LEU A 283 20.19 32.91 -20.67
N ASP A 284 19.06 33.12 -20.01
CA ASP A 284 18.97 33.13 -18.54
C ASP A 284 19.47 31.81 -17.92
N ALA A 285 19.13 30.67 -18.52
CA ALA A 285 19.62 29.36 -18.07
C ALA A 285 21.14 29.23 -18.28
N LEU A 286 21.67 29.75 -19.39
CA LEU A 286 23.10 29.81 -19.68
C LEU A 286 23.85 30.70 -18.69
N GLU A 287 23.33 31.88 -18.39
CA GLU A 287 23.92 32.79 -17.39
C GLU A 287 23.96 32.14 -16.01
N GLN A 288 22.90 31.42 -15.63
CA GLN A 288 22.90 30.67 -14.38
C GLN A 288 24.02 29.61 -14.36
N ALA A 289 24.19 28.85 -15.44
CA ALA A 289 25.24 27.84 -15.56
C ALA A 289 26.65 28.46 -15.52
N LEU A 290 26.87 29.55 -16.25
CA LEU A 290 28.14 30.28 -16.28
C LEU A 290 28.48 30.87 -14.91
N TYR A 291 27.50 31.45 -14.22
CA TYR A 291 27.71 32.00 -12.88
C TYR A 291 28.08 30.91 -11.87
N ALA A 292 27.39 29.76 -11.94
CA ALA A 292 27.61 28.64 -11.04
C ALA A 292 28.95 27.94 -11.27
N ARG A 293 29.34 27.74 -12.54
CA ARG A 293 30.50 26.92 -12.90
C ARG A 293 31.77 27.70 -13.17
N ARG A 294 31.65 28.97 -13.59
CA ARG A 294 32.77 29.84 -13.99
C ARG A 294 33.83 29.07 -14.80
N PRO A 295 33.44 28.40 -15.90
CA PRO A 295 34.36 27.62 -16.69
C PRO A 295 35.51 28.54 -17.13
N VAL A 296 36.75 28.11 -16.89
CA VAL A 296 37.94 28.90 -17.26
C VAL A 296 37.93 29.08 -18.77
N LYS A 297 38.21 30.30 -19.25
CA LYS A 297 38.24 30.71 -20.66
C LYS A 297 39.19 29.90 -21.59
N GLN A 298 39.83 28.85 -21.09
CA GLN A 298 40.79 27.99 -21.80
C GLN A 298 40.41 26.50 -21.75
N GLY A 299 39.23 26.14 -21.23
CA GLY A 299 38.86 24.75 -20.90
C GLY A 299 38.26 23.91 -22.04
N GLY A 300 38.15 24.41 -23.27
CA GLY A 300 37.59 23.63 -24.39
C GLY A 300 36.16 23.13 -24.15
N LEU A 301 35.36 23.86 -23.35
CA LEU A 301 33.98 23.49 -23.05
C LEU A 301 33.13 23.58 -24.33
N ILE A 302 32.57 22.45 -24.72
CA ILE A 302 31.62 22.35 -25.83
C ILE A 302 30.20 22.51 -25.29
N HIS A 303 29.41 23.38 -25.92
CA HIS A 303 27.98 23.50 -25.63
C HIS A 303 27.17 22.99 -26.80
N HIS A 304 26.51 21.85 -26.59
CA HIS A 304 25.67 21.19 -27.57
C HIS A 304 24.18 21.49 -27.34
N SER A 305 23.48 21.85 -28.41
CA SER A 305 22.04 22.10 -28.39
C SER A 305 21.37 21.60 -29.67
N ASP A 306 20.09 21.27 -29.58
CA ASP A 306 19.26 21.06 -30.76
C ASP A 306 19.11 22.35 -31.60
N ARG A 307 18.73 22.18 -32.86
CA ARG A 307 18.50 23.27 -33.84
C ARG A 307 17.27 24.16 -33.56
N GLY A 308 16.84 24.26 -32.32
CA GLY A 308 15.78 25.19 -31.93
C GLY A 308 16.16 26.62 -32.33
N VAL A 309 15.19 27.37 -32.87
CA VAL A 309 15.41 28.76 -33.34
C VAL A 309 15.99 29.67 -32.25
N GLN A 310 15.78 29.32 -30.98
CA GLN A 310 16.34 29.98 -29.81
C GLN A 310 17.86 29.75 -29.68
N TYR A 311 18.31 28.51 -29.83
CA TYR A 311 19.72 28.12 -29.67
C TYR A 311 20.60 28.55 -30.85
N VAL A 312 20.01 28.72 -32.04
CA VAL A 312 20.71 29.21 -33.25
C VAL A 312 20.65 30.74 -33.40
N SER A 313 20.04 31.44 -32.44
CA SER A 313 19.94 32.89 -32.52
C SER A 313 21.28 33.59 -32.29
N ILE A 314 21.51 34.69 -33.01
CA ILE A 314 22.76 35.48 -32.97
C ILE A 314 23.17 35.79 -31.52
N ARG A 315 22.24 36.30 -30.71
CA ARG A 315 22.48 36.66 -29.30
C ARG A 315 22.95 35.46 -28.46
N TYR A 316 22.42 34.26 -28.71
CA TYR A 316 22.84 33.05 -27.99
C TYR A 316 24.25 32.64 -28.39
N THR A 317 24.53 32.60 -29.70
CA THR A 317 25.84 32.23 -30.23
C THR A 317 26.94 33.23 -29.86
N GLU A 318 26.65 34.53 -29.89
CA GLU A 318 27.59 35.59 -29.46
C GLU A 318 27.95 35.42 -27.98
N ARG A 319 26.95 35.16 -27.13
CA ARG A 319 27.18 35.01 -25.69
C ARG A 319 28.02 33.79 -25.35
N LEU A 320 27.88 32.69 -26.10
CA LEU A 320 28.75 31.50 -25.98
C LEU A 320 30.20 31.83 -26.33
N VAL A 321 30.42 32.56 -27.44
CA VAL A 321 31.77 32.99 -27.85
C VAL A 321 32.39 33.93 -26.81
N GLU A 322 31.63 34.88 -26.25
CA GLU A 322 32.09 35.75 -25.16
C GLU A 322 32.48 35.00 -23.89
N ALA A 323 31.79 33.87 -23.62
CA ALA A 323 32.10 32.97 -22.51
C ALA A 323 33.34 32.10 -22.76
N GLY A 324 33.85 32.05 -24.00
CA GLY A 324 34.91 31.11 -24.40
C GLY A 324 34.41 29.67 -24.52
N ILE A 325 33.13 29.49 -24.89
CA ILE A 325 32.48 28.19 -25.07
C ILE A 325 32.35 27.89 -26.56
N GLU A 326 32.69 26.68 -26.97
CA GLU A 326 32.59 26.23 -28.36
C GLU A 326 31.16 25.73 -28.65
N PRO A 327 30.39 26.40 -29.54
CA PRO A 327 29.06 25.94 -29.88
C PRO A 327 29.12 24.70 -30.77
N SER A 328 28.35 23.68 -30.42
CA SER A 328 28.06 22.51 -31.25
C SER A 328 26.56 22.38 -31.45
N VAL A 329 26.12 22.00 -32.65
CA VAL A 329 24.70 21.85 -32.98
C VAL A 329 24.48 20.55 -33.74
N GLY A 330 23.45 19.78 -33.35
CA GLY A 330 23.12 18.50 -33.98
C GLY A 330 22.73 18.58 -35.46
N SER A 331 22.75 17.43 -36.13
CA SER A 331 22.34 17.22 -37.52
C SER A 331 20.86 17.58 -37.75
N VAL A 332 20.46 17.89 -38.99
CA VAL A 332 19.03 18.23 -39.26
C VAL A 332 18.18 16.98 -39.04
N GLY A 333 17.17 17.08 -38.17
CA GLY A 333 16.08 16.10 -38.09
C GLY A 333 16.42 14.80 -37.34
N ASP A 334 17.49 14.78 -36.56
CA ASP A 334 17.92 13.60 -35.81
C ASP A 334 17.75 13.78 -34.29
N SER A 335 16.70 13.18 -33.72
CA SER A 335 16.44 13.19 -32.27
C SER A 335 17.53 12.50 -31.45
N TYR A 336 18.44 11.76 -32.09
CA TYR A 336 19.52 11.07 -31.37
C TYR A 336 20.68 11.99 -30.99
N ASP A 337 20.79 13.17 -31.60
CA ASP A 337 21.93 14.07 -31.38
C ASP A 337 21.83 14.83 -30.04
N ASN A 338 20.65 14.86 -29.42
CA ASN A 338 20.41 15.47 -28.09
C ASN A 338 19.77 14.51 -27.06
N ALA A 339 19.94 13.20 -27.25
CA ALA A 339 19.25 12.17 -26.50
C ALA A 339 19.45 12.25 -24.97
N LEU A 340 20.59 12.78 -24.50
CA LEU A 340 20.84 12.98 -23.07
C LEU A 340 19.89 14.04 -22.48
N ALA A 341 19.75 15.20 -23.11
CA ALA A 341 18.85 16.23 -22.62
C ALA A 341 17.38 15.82 -22.77
N GLU A 342 17.01 15.17 -23.89
CA GLU A 342 15.68 14.57 -24.04
C GLU A 342 15.37 13.57 -22.92
N THR A 343 16.36 12.76 -22.51
CA THR A 343 16.22 11.82 -21.41
C THR A 343 15.95 12.51 -20.08
N ILE A 344 16.62 13.63 -19.80
CA ILE A 344 16.37 14.43 -18.59
C ILE A 344 15.00 15.10 -18.65
N ASN A 345 14.62 15.67 -19.80
CA ASN A 345 13.29 16.23 -20.03
C ASN A 345 12.18 15.19 -19.82
N GLY A 346 12.40 13.96 -20.29
CA GLY A 346 11.51 12.83 -20.03
C GLY A 346 11.40 12.44 -18.56
N LEU A 347 12.50 12.49 -17.79
CA LEU A 347 12.45 12.30 -16.33
C LEU A 347 11.65 13.40 -15.67
N TYR A 348 12.00 14.66 -15.95
CA TYR A 348 11.34 15.82 -15.37
C TYR A 348 9.83 15.77 -15.59
N LYS A 349 9.41 15.48 -16.83
CA LYS A 349 8.00 15.33 -17.17
C LYS A 349 7.31 14.20 -16.39
N ALA A 350 7.91 13.02 -16.33
CA ALA A 350 7.32 11.87 -15.65
C ALA A 350 7.31 12.03 -14.11
N GLU A 351 8.38 12.57 -13.54
CA GLU A 351 8.62 12.63 -12.10
C GLU A 351 7.96 13.84 -11.44
N VAL A 352 7.80 14.93 -12.17
CA VAL A 352 7.29 16.22 -11.65
C VAL A 352 5.97 16.57 -12.33
N ILE A 353 5.97 16.71 -13.65
CA ILE A 353 4.90 17.40 -14.39
C ILE A 353 3.63 16.57 -14.49
N HIS A 354 3.72 15.30 -14.90
CA HIS A 354 2.56 14.47 -15.19
C HIS A 354 1.81 13.99 -13.94
N ARG A 355 2.38 14.19 -12.75
CA ARG A 355 1.83 13.69 -11.48
C ARG A 355 0.87 14.66 -10.80
N ARG A 356 0.80 15.90 -11.27
CA ARG A 356 0.00 16.97 -10.67
C ARG A 356 -0.42 17.99 -11.71
N SER A 357 -1.45 18.77 -11.36
CA SER A 357 -1.91 19.91 -12.15
C SER A 357 -1.23 21.19 -11.70
N TRP A 358 -1.03 22.11 -12.63
CA TRP A 358 -0.21 23.31 -12.41
C TRP A 358 -1.05 24.59 -12.52
N PRO A 359 -1.32 25.30 -11.41
CA PRO A 359 -2.15 26.50 -11.44
C PRO A 359 -1.42 27.72 -12.02
N THR A 360 -0.11 27.83 -11.78
CA THR A 360 0.67 29.02 -12.14
C THR A 360 2.07 28.66 -12.62
N ARG A 361 2.70 29.58 -13.39
CA ARG A 361 4.14 29.50 -13.72
C ARG A 361 5.01 29.37 -12.46
N GLY A 362 4.72 30.15 -11.42
CA GLY A 362 5.48 30.14 -10.17
C GLY A 362 5.43 28.78 -9.45
N ALA A 363 4.30 28.07 -9.53
CA ALA A 363 4.21 26.71 -8.99
C ALA A 363 5.13 25.74 -9.74
N VAL A 364 5.19 25.83 -11.07
CA VAL A 364 6.13 25.03 -11.88
C VAL A 364 7.57 25.39 -11.50
N GLU A 365 7.91 26.68 -11.48
CA GLU A 365 9.26 27.17 -11.16
C GLU A 365 9.77 26.69 -9.79
N LEU A 366 8.93 26.78 -8.75
CA LEU A 366 9.28 26.30 -7.41
C LEU A 366 9.54 24.78 -7.39
N GLU A 367 8.71 24.01 -8.10
CA GLU A 367 8.88 22.56 -8.13
C GLU A 367 10.01 22.10 -9.04
N THR A 368 10.32 22.85 -10.10
CA THR A 368 11.55 22.66 -10.87
C THR A 368 12.78 22.89 -9.98
N LEU A 369 12.81 23.97 -9.19
CA LEU A 369 13.89 24.24 -8.25
C LEU A 369 14.13 23.07 -7.29
N LYS A 370 13.06 22.61 -6.62
CA LYS A 370 13.14 21.48 -5.67
C LYS A 370 13.62 20.20 -6.35
N TRP A 371 13.11 19.92 -7.56
CA TRP A 371 13.50 18.72 -8.29
C TRP A 371 14.94 18.80 -8.79
N VAL A 372 15.42 19.95 -9.26
CA VAL A 372 16.83 20.14 -9.69
C VAL A 372 17.79 19.97 -8.52
N ASP A 373 17.49 20.59 -7.37
CA ASP A 373 18.29 20.42 -6.14
C ASP A 373 18.39 18.93 -5.76
N TRP A 374 17.24 18.26 -5.67
CA TRP A 374 17.19 16.83 -5.38
C TRP A 374 17.92 15.99 -6.44
N PHE A 375 17.75 16.32 -7.72
CA PHE A 375 18.38 15.62 -8.84
C PHE A 375 19.90 15.67 -8.71
N ASN A 376 20.46 16.84 -8.41
CA ASN A 376 21.89 17.03 -8.33
C ASN A 376 22.49 16.44 -7.03
N HIS A 377 21.79 16.57 -5.91
CA HIS A 377 22.36 16.31 -4.59
C HIS A 377 21.97 14.95 -3.99
N ARG A 378 20.88 14.32 -4.42
CA ARG A 378 20.35 13.10 -3.77
C ARG A 378 19.99 11.98 -4.74
N ARG A 379 19.72 12.30 -6.02
CA ARG A 379 19.26 11.30 -6.97
C ARG A 379 20.34 10.30 -7.34
N LEU A 380 20.10 9.03 -7.08
CA LEU A 380 20.95 7.94 -7.55
C LEU A 380 20.78 7.72 -9.05
N LEU A 381 21.90 7.80 -9.78
CA LEU A 381 21.98 7.58 -11.21
C LEU A 381 22.84 6.36 -11.53
N GLU A 382 22.23 5.35 -12.16
CA GLU A 382 22.91 4.13 -12.59
C GLU A 382 24.17 4.37 -13.43
N PRO A 383 24.18 5.31 -14.41
CA PRO A 383 25.32 5.45 -15.31
C PRO A 383 26.59 6.02 -14.68
N ILE A 384 26.47 6.61 -13.49
CA ILE A 384 27.62 7.12 -12.70
C ILE A 384 27.89 6.24 -11.47
N GLY A 385 27.41 4.99 -11.46
CA GLY A 385 27.65 4.04 -10.37
C GLY A 385 26.65 4.09 -9.22
N HIS A 386 25.46 4.66 -9.44
CA HIS A 386 24.41 4.82 -8.43
C HIS A 386 24.81 5.72 -7.25
N ILE A 387 25.44 6.84 -7.58
CA ILE A 387 25.69 7.96 -6.67
C ILE A 387 24.97 9.21 -7.19
N PRO A 388 24.77 10.25 -6.36
CA PRO A 388 24.33 11.57 -6.79
C PRO A 388 25.33 12.27 -7.73
N PRO A 389 24.86 13.09 -8.68
CA PRO A 389 25.74 13.90 -9.55
C PRO A 389 26.80 14.69 -8.78
N VAL A 390 26.43 15.33 -7.67
CA VAL A 390 27.37 16.11 -6.85
C VAL A 390 28.50 15.25 -6.28
N GLU A 391 28.22 13.99 -5.91
CA GLU A 391 29.24 13.08 -5.39
C GLU A 391 30.19 12.63 -6.52
N ALA A 392 29.67 12.36 -7.71
CA ALA A 392 30.50 11.99 -8.86
C ALA A 392 31.49 13.11 -9.24
N GLU A 393 31.04 14.36 -9.25
CA GLU A 393 31.93 15.50 -9.48
C GLU A 393 32.94 15.71 -8.34
N ALA A 394 32.49 15.59 -7.08
CA ALA A 394 33.37 15.73 -5.93
C ALA A 394 34.50 14.68 -5.95
N ILE A 395 34.19 13.44 -6.34
CA ILE A 395 35.18 12.36 -6.50
C ILE A 395 36.21 12.71 -7.58
N TYR A 396 35.81 13.37 -8.66
CA TYR A 396 36.75 13.81 -9.70
C TYR A 396 37.69 14.90 -9.17
N TYR A 397 37.17 15.93 -8.49
CA TYR A 397 37.99 17.03 -7.98
C TYR A 397 38.87 16.68 -6.76
N GLN A 398 38.69 15.50 -6.16
CA GLN A 398 39.53 14.99 -5.08
C GLN A 398 40.72 14.16 -5.58
N GLN A 399 40.71 13.75 -6.84
CA GLN A 399 41.84 13.08 -7.52
C GLN A 399 42.85 14.13 -7.98
#